data_AF-A0A2D5ABJ5-F1
#
_entry.id   AF-A0A2D5ABJ5-F1
#
_cell.length_a   1.000
_cell.length_b   1.000
_cell.length_c   1.000
_cell.angle_alpha   90.00
_cell.angle_beta   90.00
_cell.angle_gamma   90.00
#
_symmetry.space_group_name_H-M   'P 1'
#
loop_
_entity.id
_entity.type
_entity.pdbx_description
1 polymer ?
#
loop_
_entity_poly.entity_id
_entity_poly.type
_entity_poly.pdbx_seq_one_letter_code
_entity_poly.pdbx_strand_id
1 'polypeptide(L)'
;FDAVDERRKIVSPRPCFDLSNLSFGMRLFYRAQRFNPYFGQGSPNGSGCFVVGESGRSRWEAFPEIIADDGFVQGHFTPSERATVSEAEAVVLPPRTLSAMVTVRARVRRGTYELERRFPELMGNHVARGGGILRKMIVRPWEWPAMLVYGYVRIAERLIARRQAATGTSGWGRDETARSTD
;
A
#
# COMPACT_ATOMS: atom_id res chain seq x y z
N PHE A 1 -1.57 0.70 26.02
CA PHE A 1 -2.34 0.65 24.75
C PHE A 1 -2.93 -0.75 24.63
N ASP A 2 -4.15 -0.97 25.12
CA ASP A 2 -4.77 -2.31 25.22
C ASP A 2 -5.26 -2.88 23.88
N ALA A 3 -4.96 -2.21 22.76
CA ALA A 3 -5.38 -2.64 21.43
C ALA A 3 -4.51 -3.78 20.84
N VAL A 4 -3.28 -3.92 21.35
CA VAL A 4 -2.35 -4.99 20.96
C VAL A 4 -2.37 -6.05 22.06
N ASP A 5 -2.70 -7.29 21.70
CA ASP A 5 -2.82 -8.42 22.63
C ASP A 5 -2.12 -9.66 22.05
N GLU A 6 -2.16 -10.79 22.77
CA GLU A 6 -1.52 -12.05 22.34
C GLU A 6 -2.02 -12.55 20.97
N ARG A 7 -3.28 -12.23 20.60
CA ARG A 7 -3.90 -12.60 19.32
C ARG A 7 -3.67 -11.54 18.24
N ARG A 8 -3.67 -10.26 18.61
CA ARG A 8 -3.55 -9.09 17.72
C ARG A 8 -2.19 -8.45 17.92
N LYS A 9 -1.20 -8.98 17.21
CA LYS A 9 0.20 -8.55 17.36
C LYS A 9 0.51 -7.26 16.60
N ILE A 10 -0.34 -6.87 15.67
CA ILE A 10 -0.20 -5.64 14.91
C ILE A 10 -1.56 -4.99 14.65
N VAL A 11 -1.63 -3.68 14.90
CA VAL A 11 -2.84 -2.88 14.73
C VAL A 11 -2.57 -1.59 13.96
N SER A 12 -3.55 -1.13 13.19
CA SER A 12 -3.55 0.17 12.51
C SER A 12 -4.84 0.91 12.84
N PRO A 13 -4.85 2.25 12.91
CA PRO A 13 -6.10 3.01 12.95
C PRO A 13 -6.87 2.87 11.63
N ARG A 14 -8.16 3.19 11.64
CA ARG A 14 -8.99 3.23 10.43
C ARG A 14 -8.51 4.36 9.50
N PRO A 15 -8.18 4.07 8.22
CA PRO A 15 -7.79 5.13 7.30
C PRO A 15 -9.02 5.90 6.83
N CYS A 16 -8.99 7.21 6.97
CA CYS A 16 -9.96 8.15 6.45
C CYS A 16 -9.31 8.94 5.31
N PHE A 17 -9.66 8.62 4.06
CA PHE A 17 -9.09 9.30 2.91
C PHE A 17 -9.80 10.63 2.69
N ASP A 18 -9.07 11.73 2.78
CA ASP A 18 -9.60 13.03 2.38
C ASP A 18 -9.65 13.11 0.85
N LEU A 19 -10.87 13.06 0.32
CA LEU A 19 -11.11 13.15 -1.12
C LEU A 19 -11.48 14.58 -1.56
N SER A 20 -11.29 15.57 -0.68
CA SER A 20 -11.42 16.98 -1.02
C SER A 20 -10.40 17.36 -2.11
N ASN A 21 -10.79 18.27 -3.00
CA ASN A 21 -9.90 18.85 -4.01
C ASN A 21 -9.23 17.86 -4.98
N LEU A 22 -9.81 16.66 -5.17
CA LEU A 22 -9.33 15.72 -6.18
C LEU A 22 -9.71 16.15 -7.60
N SER A 23 -8.74 16.00 -8.52
CA SER A 23 -8.99 16.10 -9.96
C SER A 23 -10.07 15.10 -10.41
N PHE A 24 -10.77 15.39 -11.50
CA PHE A 24 -11.81 14.51 -12.04
C PHE A 24 -11.33 13.07 -12.24
N GLY A 25 -10.12 12.92 -12.82
CA GLY A 25 -9.49 11.61 -12.98
C GLY A 25 -9.26 10.89 -11.65
N MET A 26 -8.80 11.58 -10.61
CA MET A 26 -8.64 10.98 -9.28
C MET A 26 -9.97 10.59 -8.65
N ARG A 27 -11.04 11.37 -8.84
CA ARG A 27 -12.39 10.99 -8.39
C ARG A 27 -12.88 9.70 -9.06
N LEU A 28 -12.64 9.56 -10.36
CA LEU A 28 -12.94 8.33 -11.10
C LEU A 28 -12.11 7.14 -10.60
N PHE A 29 -10.83 7.35 -10.30
CA PHE A 29 -9.98 6.32 -9.70
C PHE A 29 -10.53 5.84 -8.36
N TYR A 30 -10.90 6.77 -7.46
CA TYR A 30 -11.50 6.43 -6.16
C TYR A 30 -12.88 5.79 -6.28
N ARG A 31 -13.67 6.18 -7.29
CA ARG A 31 -14.93 5.52 -7.65
C ARG A 31 -14.74 4.06 -8.05
N ALA A 32 -13.67 3.73 -8.77
CA ALA A 32 -13.33 2.33 -9.05
C ALA A 32 -12.85 1.59 -7.79
N GLN A 33 -12.07 2.29 -6.95
CA GLN A 33 -11.47 1.73 -5.74
C GLN A 33 -12.49 1.24 -4.71
N ARG A 34 -13.72 1.80 -4.68
CA ARG A 34 -14.79 1.32 -3.78
C ARG A 34 -15.20 -0.14 -4.00
N PHE A 35 -14.86 -0.73 -5.16
CA PHE A 35 -15.13 -2.13 -5.44
C PHE A 35 -14.04 -3.08 -4.89
N ASN A 36 -12.96 -2.53 -4.32
CA ASN A 36 -11.88 -3.28 -3.69
C ASN A 36 -12.24 -3.65 -2.25
N PRO A 37 -12.50 -4.94 -1.95
CA PRO A 37 -12.89 -5.35 -0.60
C PRO A 37 -11.76 -5.26 0.43
N TYR A 38 -10.50 -5.15 -0.03
CA TYR A 38 -9.32 -5.16 0.84
C TYR A 38 -8.81 -3.76 1.20
N PHE A 39 -9.47 -2.71 0.70
CA PHE A 39 -9.00 -1.36 0.95
C PHE A 39 -9.29 -0.93 2.38
N GLY A 40 -8.23 -0.56 3.11
CA GLY A 40 -8.34 -0.08 4.49
C GLY A 40 -8.58 -1.15 5.54
N GLN A 41 -8.46 -2.44 5.19
CA GLN A 41 -8.62 -3.56 6.12
C GLN A 41 -7.29 -4.24 6.45
N GLY A 42 -7.09 -4.56 7.74
CA GLY A 42 -5.94 -5.35 8.24
C GLY A 42 -4.63 -4.57 8.24
N SER A 43 -3.90 -4.59 9.36
CA SER A 43 -2.65 -3.85 9.50
C SER A 43 -1.48 -4.47 8.69
N PRO A 44 -0.58 -3.67 8.10
CA PRO A 44 -0.74 -2.25 7.75
C PRO A 44 -1.81 -2.05 6.66
N ASN A 45 -2.73 -1.11 6.91
CA ASN A 45 -3.95 -0.90 6.10
C ASN A 45 -3.88 0.34 5.17
N GLY A 46 -2.73 1.02 5.11
CA GLY A 46 -2.56 2.25 4.33
C GLY A 46 -2.95 3.53 5.08
N SER A 47 -3.16 3.46 6.40
CA SER A 47 -3.27 4.63 7.30
C SER A 47 -1.95 5.38 7.49
N GLY A 48 -0.83 4.83 7.02
CA GLY A 48 0.51 5.43 7.16
C GLY A 48 1.15 5.21 8.54
N CYS A 49 0.47 4.51 9.45
CA CYS A 49 1.02 4.15 10.75
C CYS A 49 0.43 2.83 11.23
N PHE A 50 1.19 2.13 12.07
CA PHE A 50 0.75 0.92 12.75
C PHE A 50 1.52 0.78 14.05
N VAL A 51 0.99 -0.01 14.97
CA VAL A 51 1.63 -0.38 16.22
C VAL A 51 1.82 -1.88 16.24
N VAL A 52 3.02 -2.32 16.65
CA VAL A 52 3.38 -3.72 16.80
C VAL A 52 3.66 -3.99 18.26
N GLY A 53 3.15 -5.11 18.79
CA GLY A 53 3.50 -5.58 20.12
C GLY A 53 4.89 -6.14 20.20
N GLU A 54 5.40 -6.32 21.41
CA GLU A 54 6.76 -6.84 21.67
C GLU A 54 6.99 -8.21 20.99
N SER A 55 6.07 -9.16 21.16
CA SER A 55 6.14 -10.50 20.54
C SER A 55 6.03 -10.48 19.01
N GLY A 56 5.46 -9.42 18.45
CA GLY A 56 5.45 -9.18 17.01
C GLY A 56 6.76 -8.58 16.54
N ARG A 57 7.27 -7.58 17.28
CA ARG A 57 8.53 -6.89 16.97
C ARG A 57 9.74 -7.80 17.07
N SER A 58 9.72 -8.81 17.94
CA SER A 58 10.81 -9.79 18.10
C SER A 58 10.98 -10.73 16.89
N ARG A 59 10.10 -10.68 15.88
CA ARG A 59 10.17 -11.53 14.68
C ARG A 59 11.23 -11.09 13.67
N TRP A 60 11.77 -9.88 13.81
CA TRP A 60 12.89 -9.39 13.02
C TRP A 60 13.83 -8.60 13.94
N GLU A 61 15.12 -8.55 13.62
CA GLU A 61 16.08 -7.79 14.43
C GLU A 61 16.12 -6.33 13.96
N ALA A 62 16.55 -6.13 12.71
CA ALA A 62 16.67 -4.84 12.06
C ALA A 62 15.76 -4.73 10.84
N PHE A 63 15.42 -3.50 10.46
CA PHE A 63 14.74 -3.25 9.19
C PHE A 63 15.74 -3.33 8.05
N PRO A 64 15.49 -4.18 7.02
CA PRO A 64 16.33 -4.17 5.83
C PRO A 64 16.15 -2.86 5.08
N GLU A 65 17.19 -2.43 4.37
CA GLU A 65 17.08 -1.30 3.45
C GLU A 65 16.29 -1.73 2.20
N ILE A 66 14.98 -1.50 2.23
CA ILE A 66 14.02 -1.83 1.16
C ILE A 66 13.00 -0.70 0.99
N ILE A 67 12.30 -0.69 -0.14
CA ILE A 67 11.27 0.31 -0.42
C ILE A 67 9.97 0.05 0.36
N ALA A 68 9.60 -1.23 0.54
CA ALA A 68 8.33 -1.66 1.11
C ALA A 68 8.50 -2.23 2.53
N ASP A 69 8.97 -1.38 3.45
CA ASP A 69 9.03 -1.64 4.89
C ASP A 69 7.68 -2.10 5.47
N ASP A 70 6.59 -1.43 5.12
CA ASP A 70 5.22 -1.82 5.50
C ASP A 70 4.88 -3.25 5.04
N GLY A 71 5.32 -3.60 3.82
CA GLY A 71 5.14 -4.94 3.26
C GLY A 71 5.98 -5.99 3.98
N PHE A 72 7.22 -5.65 4.34
CA PHE A 72 8.08 -6.52 5.14
C PHE A 72 7.47 -6.81 6.51
N VAL A 73 7.03 -5.77 7.22
CA VAL A 73 6.33 -5.95 8.51
C VAL A 73 5.07 -6.78 8.31
N GLN A 74 4.25 -6.45 7.32
CA GLN A 74 3.03 -7.20 7.01
C GLN A 74 3.32 -8.70 6.85
N GLY A 75 4.37 -9.02 6.09
CA GLY A 75 4.79 -10.38 5.79
C GLY A 75 5.05 -11.26 7.00
N HIS A 76 5.43 -10.68 8.14
CA HIS A 76 5.68 -11.43 9.38
C HIS A 76 4.41 -11.85 10.13
N PHE A 77 3.24 -11.32 9.80
CA PHE A 77 1.99 -11.59 10.53
C PHE A 77 1.01 -12.34 9.65
N THR A 78 0.28 -13.30 10.20
CA THR A 78 -0.84 -13.92 9.47
C THR A 78 -2.03 -12.95 9.40
N PRO A 79 -3.00 -13.15 8.49
CA PRO A 79 -4.19 -12.30 8.42
C PRO A 79 -4.97 -12.21 9.75
N SER A 80 -4.96 -13.26 10.58
CA SER A 80 -5.64 -13.28 11.88
C SER A 80 -4.90 -12.51 12.98
N GLU A 81 -3.60 -12.30 12.84
CA GLU A 81 -2.79 -11.52 13.80
C GLU A 81 -2.88 -10.00 13.57
N ARG A 82 -3.55 -9.58 12.48
CA ARG A 82 -3.66 -8.19 12.03
C ARG A 82 -5.05 -7.64 12.34
N ALA A 83 -5.12 -6.48 12.98
CA ALA A 83 -6.39 -5.81 13.22
C ALA A 83 -6.38 -4.33 12.79
N THR A 84 -7.58 -3.80 12.59
CA THR A 84 -7.81 -2.36 12.45
C THR A 84 -8.60 -1.90 13.66
N VAL A 85 -8.13 -0.86 14.34
CA VAL A 85 -8.79 -0.27 15.50
C VAL A 85 -9.88 0.67 15.01
N SER A 86 -11.11 0.47 15.49
CA SER A 86 -12.30 1.24 15.10
C SER A 86 -12.37 2.61 15.76
N GLU A 87 -11.75 2.74 16.93
CA GLU A 87 -11.79 3.90 17.83
C GLU A 87 -10.79 4.98 17.45
N ALA A 88 -9.87 4.69 16.52
CA ALA A 88 -8.83 5.61 16.07
C ALA A 88 -8.87 5.78 14.56
N GLU A 89 -8.69 7.01 14.10
CA GLU A 89 -8.70 7.36 12.68
C GLU A 89 -7.40 8.06 12.27
N ALA A 90 -6.91 7.72 11.08
CA ALA A 90 -5.80 8.42 10.46
C ALA A 90 -6.28 9.09 9.17
N VAL A 91 -6.13 10.41 9.08
CA VAL A 91 -6.44 11.14 7.86
C VAL A 91 -5.33 10.92 6.84
N VAL A 92 -5.68 10.32 5.70
CA VAL A 92 -4.75 10.03 4.62
C VAL A 92 -5.04 10.97 3.47
N LEU A 93 -4.04 11.75 3.09
CA LEU A 93 -4.10 12.66 1.94
C LEU A 93 -3.58 11.93 0.70
N PRO A 94 -4.45 11.50 -0.22
CA PRO A 94 -3.97 10.86 -1.43
C PRO A 94 -3.41 11.87 -2.43
N PRO A 95 -2.61 11.40 -3.40
CA PRO A 95 -2.21 12.22 -4.54
C PRO A 95 -3.42 12.88 -5.22
N ARG A 96 -3.34 14.18 -5.50
CA ARG A 96 -4.45 14.96 -6.09
C ARG A 96 -4.61 14.75 -7.60
N THR A 97 -3.55 14.27 -8.26
CA THR A 97 -3.47 14.04 -9.71
C THR A 97 -3.18 12.58 -10.05
N LEU A 98 -3.61 12.17 -11.25
CA LEU A 98 -3.36 10.81 -11.74
C LEU A 98 -1.87 10.53 -11.96
N SER A 99 -1.10 11.53 -12.43
CA SER A 99 0.35 11.36 -12.64
C SER A 99 1.08 11.09 -11.32
N ALA A 100 0.77 11.86 -10.28
CA ALA A 100 1.34 11.63 -8.95
C ALA A 100 0.91 10.27 -8.37
N MET A 101 -0.36 9.88 -8.55
CA MET A 101 -0.84 8.55 -8.15
C MET A 101 -0.09 7.43 -8.87
N VAL A 102 0.11 7.55 -10.18
CA VAL A 102 0.89 6.58 -10.98
C VAL A 102 2.31 6.45 -10.46
N THR A 103 3.01 7.55 -10.15
CA THR A 103 4.36 7.54 -9.58
C THR A 103 4.40 6.84 -8.22
N VAL A 104 3.48 7.18 -7.31
CA VAL A 104 3.38 6.55 -5.99
C VAL A 104 3.13 5.05 -6.12
N ARG A 105 2.18 4.63 -6.98
CA ARG A 105 1.89 3.21 -7.17
C ARG A 105 2.98 2.44 -7.89
N ALA A 106 3.73 3.09 -8.79
CA ALA A 106 4.91 2.50 -9.40
C ALA A 106 5.98 2.20 -8.34
N ARG A 107 6.23 3.14 -7.41
CA ARG A 107 7.14 2.92 -6.26
C ARG A 107 6.67 1.77 -5.37
N VAL A 108 5.39 1.74 -5.00
CA VAL A 108 4.81 0.64 -4.20
C VAL A 108 5.01 -0.70 -4.90
N ARG A 109 4.73 -0.78 -6.21
CA ARG A 109 4.92 -2.01 -6.98
C ARG A 109 6.38 -2.43 -7.09
N ARG A 110 7.31 -1.49 -7.24
CA ARG A 110 8.76 -1.76 -7.21
C ARG A 110 9.17 -2.35 -5.86
N GLY A 111 8.66 -1.79 -4.76
CA GLY A 111 8.89 -2.35 -3.43
C GLY A 111 8.30 -3.75 -3.26
N THR A 112 7.13 -4.03 -3.83
CA THR A 112 6.60 -5.41 -3.87
C THR A 112 7.53 -6.36 -4.64
N TYR A 113 8.04 -5.96 -5.81
CA TYR A 113 8.99 -6.80 -6.56
C TYR A 113 10.31 -7.02 -5.81
N GLU A 114 10.81 -5.99 -5.13
CA GLU A 114 11.99 -6.12 -4.29
C GLU A 114 11.76 -7.11 -3.15
N LEU A 115 10.61 -7.01 -2.49
CA LEU A 115 10.22 -7.88 -1.38
C LEU A 115 10.00 -9.33 -1.85
N GLU A 116 9.33 -9.54 -2.99
CA GLU A 116 9.17 -10.86 -3.63
C GLU A 116 10.53 -11.50 -3.95
N ARG A 117 11.52 -10.71 -4.35
CA ARG A 117 12.85 -11.21 -4.71
C ARG A 117 13.75 -11.50 -3.51
N ARG A 118 13.71 -10.64 -2.49
CA ARG A 118 14.61 -10.72 -1.31
C ARG A 118 14.05 -11.57 -0.18
N PHE A 119 12.73 -11.61 -0.05
CA PHE A 119 12.01 -12.26 1.05
C PHE A 119 10.77 -13.03 0.52
N PRO A 120 10.97 -13.99 -0.40
CA PRO A 120 9.87 -14.75 -1.01
C PRO A 120 8.99 -15.48 0.03
N GLU A 121 9.56 -15.91 1.15
CA GLU A 121 8.89 -16.57 2.26
C GLU A 121 7.81 -15.70 2.92
N LEU A 122 8.00 -14.38 2.92
CA LEU A 122 7.04 -13.43 3.49
C LEU A 122 5.82 -13.20 2.59
N MET A 123 5.89 -13.61 1.32
CA MET A 123 4.80 -13.39 0.35
C MET A 123 3.57 -14.23 0.64
N GLY A 124 3.71 -15.37 1.31
CA GLY A 124 2.58 -16.22 1.68
C GLY A 124 1.53 -15.51 2.53
N ASN A 125 1.95 -14.51 3.31
CA ASN A 125 1.06 -13.74 4.18
C ASN A 125 0.43 -12.50 3.49
N HIS A 126 0.80 -12.20 2.25
CA HIS A 126 0.25 -11.08 1.50
C HIS A 126 -1.05 -11.49 0.80
N VAL A 127 -2.18 -10.89 1.21
CA VAL A 127 -3.48 -11.18 0.59
C VAL A 127 -3.52 -10.61 -0.83
N ALA A 128 -3.94 -11.40 -1.82
CA ALA A 128 -4.03 -10.98 -3.22
C ALA A 128 -5.09 -9.85 -3.42
N ARG A 129 -4.65 -8.59 -3.43
CA ARG A 129 -5.52 -7.40 -3.32
C ARG A 129 -6.28 -6.95 -4.59
N GLY A 130 -6.62 -7.82 -5.56
CA GLY A 130 -7.05 -7.28 -6.87
C GLY A 130 -7.96 -8.08 -7.81
N GLY A 131 -8.28 -9.35 -7.54
CA GLY A 131 -8.92 -10.21 -8.54
C GLY A 131 -10.36 -9.85 -8.96
N GLY A 132 -11.11 -9.12 -8.13
CA GLY A 132 -12.57 -8.98 -8.31
C GLY A 132 -13.10 -7.64 -8.80
N ILE A 133 -12.27 -6.59 -8.88
CA ILE A 133 -12.73 -5.21 -9.09
C ILE A 133 -13.30 -5.03 -10.51
N LEU A 134 -12.54 -5.42 -11.54
CA LEU A 134 -12.94 -5.24 -12.94
C LEU A 134 -14.23 -6.01 -13.27
N ARG A 135 -14.37 -7.24 -12.75
CA ARG A 135 -15.58 -8.05 -12.92
C ARG A 135 -16.83 -7.37 -12.34
N LYS A 136 -16.71 -6.64 -11.24
CA LYS A 136 -17.83 -5.88 -10.66
C LYS A 136 -18.18 -4.62 -11.46
N MET A 137 -17.24 -4.07 -12.23
CA MET A 137 -17.43 -2.85 -13.01
C MET A 137 -17.92 -3.12 -14.43
N ILE A 138 -17.50 -4.23 -15.06
CA ILE A 138 -17.87 -4.53 -16.45
C ILE A 138 -19.40 -4.68 -16.62
N VAL A 139 -20.08 -5.22 -15.60
CA VAL A 139 -21.55 -5.38 -15.57
C VAL A 139 -22.31 -4.07 -15.29
N ARG A 140 -21.60 -2.94 -15.10
CA ARG A 140 -22.17 -1.62 -14.79
C ARG A 140 -21.65 -0.57 -15.78
N PRO A 141 -22.33 -0.32 -16.92
CA PRO A 141 -21.85 0.60 -17.95
C PRO A 141 -21.50 2.00 -17.45
N TRP A 142 -22.22 2.50 -16.46
CA TRP A 142 -21.97 3.81 -15.84
C TRP A 142 -20.67 3.85 -15.00
N GLU A 143 -20.03 2.71 -14.73
CA GLU A 143 -18.72 2.60 -14.08
C GLU A 143 -17.56 2.50 -15.08
N TRP A 144 -17.83 2.38 -16.38
CA TRP A 144 -16.78 2.20 -17.38
C TRP A 144 -15.76 3.35 -17.43
N PRO A 145 -16.14 4.64 -17.29
CA PRO A 145 -15.14 5.72 -17.20
C PRO A 145 -14.17 5.52 -16.02
N ALA A 146 -14.69 5.10 -14.86
CA ALA A 146 -13.88 4.78 -13.69
C ALA A 146 -13.01 3.53 -13.94
N MET A 147 -13.55 2.54 -14.65
CA MET A 147 -12.83 1.32 -15.02
C MET A 147 -11.64 1.63 -15.92
N LEU A 148 -11.82 2.49 -16.92
CA LEU A 148 -10.78 2.91 -17.86
C LEU A 148 -9.67 3.66 -17.14
N VAL A 149 -10.01 4.61 -16.26
CA VAL A 149 -9.03 5.34 -15.45
C VAL A 149 -8.26 4.39 -14.52
N TYR A 150 -8.96 3.48 -13.85
CA TYR A 150 -8.32 2.48 -12.99
C TYR A 150 -7.38 1.56 -13.79
N GLY A 151 -7.83 1.08 -14.95
CA GLY A 151 -7.03 0.29 -15.88
C GLY A 151 -5.78 1.04 -16.35
N TYR A 152 -5.94 2.30 -16.75
CA TYR A 152 -4.84 3.19 -17.13
C TYR A 152 -3.79 3.28 -16.02
N VAL A 153 -4.20 3.58 -14.77
CA VAL A 153 -3.27 3.67 -13.64
C VAL A 153 -2.55 2.33 -13.41
N ARG A 154 -3.26 1.20 -13.50
CA ARG A 154 -2.69 -0.15 -13.32
C ARG A 154 -1.69 -0.56 -14.41
N ILE A 155 -1.90 -0.09 -15.64
CA ILE A 155 -0.98 -0.30 -16.76
C ILE A 155 0.23 0.63 -16.60
N ALA A 156 0.00 1.92 -16.39
CA ALA A 156 1.05 2.93 -16.26
C ALA A 156 1.99 2.64 -15.07
N GLU A 157 1.45 2.30 -13.89
CA GLU A 157 2.26 1.93 -12.71
C GLU A 157 3.18 0.74 -13.03
N ARG A 158 2.68 -0.24 -13.81
CA ARG A 158 3.42 -1.47 -14.14
C ARG A 158 4.53 -1.18 -15.15
N LEU A 159 4.26 -0.36 -16.15
CA LEU A 159 5.26 0.03 -17.14
C LEU A 159 6.38 0.85 -16.50
N ILE A 160 6.05 1.82 -15.65
CA ILE A 160 7.04 2.66 -14.95
C ILE A 160 7.86 1.81 -13.98
N ALA A 161 7.22 0.98 -13.16
CA ALA A 161 7.94 0.11 -12.22
C ALA A 161 8.91 -0.84 -12.94
N ARG A 162 8.51 -1.41 -14.09
CA ARG A 162 9.38 -2.26 -14.91
C ARG A 162 10.56 -1.49 -15.50
N ARG A 163 10.33 -0.29 -16.04
CA ARG A 163 11.40 0.57 -16.57
C ARG A 163 12.40 0.97 -15.48
N GLN A 164 11.91 1.33 -14.30
CA GLN A 164 12.76 1.70 -13.15
C GLN A 164 13.54 0.51 -12.60
N ALA A 165 12.93 -0.68 -12.58
CA ALA A 165 13.63 -1.92 -12.21
C ALA A 165 14.73 -2.27 -13.23
N ALA A 166 14.46 -2.10 -14.53
CA ALA A 166 15.44 -2.36 -15.60
C ALA A 166 16.62 -1.36 -15.61
N THR A 167 16.39 -0.12 -15.16
CA THR A 167 17.42 0.93 -15.07
C THR A 167 18.21 0.90 -13.76
N GLY A 168 17.96 -0.08 -12.88
CA GLY A 168 18.74 -0.27 -11.66
C GLY A 168 18.60 0.87 -10.64
N THR A 169 17.55 1.68 -10.70
CA THR A 169 17.29 2.70 -9.68
C THR A 169 16.90 2.01 -8.38
N SER A 170 17.89 1.66 -7.57
CA SER A 170 17.75 0.96 -6.28
C SER A 170 17.43 1.89 -5.11
N GLY A 171 17.53 3.21 -5.31
CA GLY A 171 17.18 4.17 -4.28
C GLY A 171 15.68 4.29 -4.04
N TRP A 172 15.28 4.21 -2.77
CA TRP A 172 14.37 5.22 -2.22
C TRP A 172 14.90 6.57 -2.71
N GLY A 173 14.06 7.51 -3.18
CA GLY A 173 14.51 8.86 -3.51
C GLY A 173 14.94 9.60 -2.24
N ARG A 174 15.96 9.08 -1.56
CA ARG A 174 16.63 9.63 -0.40
C ARG A 174 17.66 10.57 -0.98
N ASP A 175 17.40 11.84 -0.78
CA ASP A 175 18.38 12.87 -1.08
C ASP A 175 19.52 12.71 -0.07
N GLU A 176 20.65 12.15 -0.52
CA GLU A 176 21.84 11.94 0.32
C GLU A 176 22.65 13.24 0.51
N THR A 177 22.25 14.33 -0.16
CA THR A 177 22.95 15.63 -0.10
C THR A 177 22.86 16.33 1.26
N ALA A 178 21.94 15.90 2.14
CA ALA A 178 21.73 16.52 3.45
C ALA A 178 22.69 16.03 4.56
N ARG A 179 23.67 15.17 4.25
CA ARG A 179 24.68 14.72 5.23
C ARG A 179 26.10 14.84 4.68
N SER A 180 26.50 16.04 4.29
CA SER A 180 27.87 16.49 4.53
C SER A 180 27.94 16.97 5.99
N THR A 181 28.29 16.07 6.91
CA THR A 181 28.85 16.47 8.20
C THR A 181 30.34 16.71 7.98
N ASP A 182 30.75 17.97 8.08
CA ASP A 182 32.11 18.35 8.47
C ASP A 182 32.44 17.83 9.88
#